data_AF-A0A7K3GFP9-F1
#
_entry.id   AF-A0A7K3GFP9-F1
#
_cell.length_a   1.000
_cell.length_b   1.000
_cell.length_c   1.000
_cell.angle_alpha   90.00
_cell.angle_beta   90.00
_cell.angle_gamma   90.00
#
_symmetry.space_group_name_H-M   'P 1'
#
loop_
_entity.id
_entity.type
_entity.pdbx_description
1 polymer ?
#
loop_
_entity_poly.entity_id
_entity_poly.type
_entity_poly.pdbx_seq_one_letter_code
_entity_poly.pdbx_strand_id
1 'polypeptide(L)'
;EVVDRHGVLVPGAEHLITFDVAGGSLAGLDNGRQESAERYQASTRTAFHGKALAIVRAGTRPGALRVSARAHGLRTGTATVGARRAPDPATTP
;
A
#
# COMPACT_ATOMS: atom_id res chain seq x y z
N GLU A 1 7.96 -1.48 -3.64
CA GLU A 1 8.71 -1.61 -4.90
C GLU A 1 8.96 -3.09 -5.17
N VAL A 2 9.10 -3.48 -6.43
CA VAL A 2 9.56 -4.81 -6.82
C VAL A 2 11.06 -4.75 -7.08
N VAL A 3 11.83 -5.46 -6.27
CA VAL A 3 13.30 -5.43 -6.30
C VAL A 3 13.87 -6.82 -6.50
N ASP A 4 15.07 -6.89 -7.05
CA ASP A 4 15.83 -8.13 -7.14
C ASP A 4 16.43 -8.53 -5.78
N ARG A 5 17.25 -9.60 -5.79
CA ARG A 5 17.90 -10.10 -4.56
C ARG A 5 18.86 -9.11 -3.91
N HIS A 6 19.36 -8.13 -4.66
CA HIS A 6 20.29 -7.10 -4.22
C HIS A 6 19.57 -5.80 -3.80
N GLY A 7 18.23 -5.79 -3.85
CA GLY A 7 17.43 -4.62 -3.54
C GLY A 7 17.35 -3.60 -4.68
N VAL A 8 17.77 -3.98 -5.89
CA VAL A 8 17.70 -3.10 -7.07
C VAL A 8 16.29 -3.17 -7.65
N LEU A 9 15.66 -2.01 -7.85
CA LEU A 9 14.35 -1.89 -8.52
C LEU A 9 14.40 -2.58 -9.88
N VAL A 10 13.38 -3.39 -10.18
CA VAL A 10 13.19 -4.01 -11.49
C VAL A 10 12.25 -3.14 -12.33
N PRO A 11 12.73 -2.34 -13.30
CA PRO A 11 11.90 -1.33 -13.98
C PRO A 11 10.82 -1.93 -14.90
N GLY A 12 10.96 -3.19 -15.29
CA GLY A 12 9.96 -3.91 -16.09
C GLY A 12 8.97 -4.73 -15.26
N ALA A 13 9.02 -4.65 -13.93
CA ALA A 13 8.16 -5.48 -13.10
C ALA A 13 6.71 -4.97 -13.09
N GLU A 14 5.80 -5.85 -13.51
CA GLU A 14 4.34 -5.64 -13.56
C GLU A 14 3.59 -6.66 -12.69
N HIS A 15 4.12 -6.96 -11.50
CA HIS A 15 3.50 -7.96 -10.63
C HIS A 15 2.17 -7.44 -10.10
N LEU A 16 1.13 -8.28 -10.09
CA LEU A 16 -0.09 -8.00 -9.34
C LEU A 16 0.20 -8.12 -7.84
N ILE A 17 0.04 -7.01 -7.12
CA ILE A 17 0.30 -6.95 -5.68
C ILE A 17 -1.02 -6.89 -4.94
N THR A 18 -1.21 -7.79 -3.97
CA THR A 18 -2.31 -7.76 -2.99
C THR A 18 -1.86 -7.03 -1.74
N PHE A 19 -2.67 -6.07 -1.30
CA PHE A 19 -2.44 -5.28 -0.09
C PHE A 19 -3.43 -5.67 1.00
N ASP A 20 -2.92 -5.89 2.20
CA ASP A 20 -3.69 -6.14 3.42
C ASP A 20 -3.32 -5.11 4.49
N VAL A 21 -4.31 -4.60 5.21
CA VAL A 21 -4.14 -3.56 6.24
C VAL A 21 -4.78 -4.02 7.54
N ALA A 22 -3.99 -4.10 8.60
CA ALA A 22 -4.46 -4.37 9.96
C ALA A 22 -4.32 -3.12 10.83
N GLY A 23 -5.30 -2.84 11.70
CA GLY A 23 -5.28 -1.66 12.59
C GLY A 23 -5.65 -0.33 11.89
N GLY A 24 -6.18 -0.40 10.68
CA GLY A 24 -6.64 0.74 9.88
C GLY A 24 -7.45 0.24 8.69
N SER A 25 -7.53 1.03 7.63
CA SER A 25 -8.18 0.63 6.39
C SER A 25 -7.42 1.12 5.16
N LEU A 26 -7.68 0.46 4.03
CA LEU A 26 -7.14 0.87 2.74
C LEU A 26 -8.00 2.00 2.15
N ALA A 27 -7.38 3.14 1.87
CA ALA A 27 -8.06 4.30 1.28
C ALA A 27 -8.10 4.21 -0.25
N GLY A 28 -7.02 3.71 -0.83
CA GLY A 28 -6.88 3.53 -2.27
C GLY A 28 -5.50 3.00 -2.66
N LEU A 29 -5.41 2.54 -3.90
CA LEU A 29 -4.21 2.01 -4.53
C LEU A 29 -3.94 2.74 -5.83
N ASP A 30 -2.68 2.94 -6.17
CA ASP A 30 -2.27 3.57 -7.42
C ASP A 30 -0.95 2.97 -7.93
N ASN A 31 -0.62 3.21 -9.20
CA ASN A 31 0.67 2.91 -9.81
C ASN A 31 1.12 4.01 -10.79
N GLY A 32 0.32 5.06 -11.02
CA GLY A 32 0.64 6.16 -11.92
C GLY A 32 0.51 5.85 -13.41
N ARG A 33 -0.02 4.67 -13.79
CA ARG A 33 -0.26 4.31 -15.19
C ARG A 33 -1.55 4.97 -15.68
N GLN A 34 -1.44 5.96 -16.56
CA GLN A 34 -2.57 6.80 -17.00
C GLN A 34 -3.69 5.99 -17.67
N GLU A 35 -3.35 4.97 -18.44
CA GLU A 35 -4.28 4.12 -19.18
C GLU A 35 -4.87 2.96 -18.35
N SER A 36 -4.45 2.79 -17.10
CA SER A 36 -4.92 1.71 -16.24
C SER A 36 -6.38 1.90 -15.84
N ALA A 37 -7.23 0.93 -16.20
CA ALA A 37 -8.63 0.87 -15.77
C ALA A 37 -8.84 0.20 -14.38
N GLU A 38 -7.77 -0.19 -13.68
CA GLU A 38 -7.87 -0.79 -12.35
C GLU A 38 -8.45 0.21 -11.32
N ARG A 39 -9.42 -0.25 -10.51
CA ARG A 39 -10.11 0.58 -9.50
C ARG A 39 -9.17 1.07 -8.39
N TYR A 40 -9.17 2.37 -8.11
CA TYR A 40 -8.43 2.93 -6.96
C TYR A 40 -8.86 2.30 -5.64
N GLN A 41 -10.16 2.05 -5.46
CA GLN A 41 -10.71 1.36 -4.29
C GLN A 41 -10.76 -0.15 -4.54
N ALA A 42 -9.61 -0.81 -4.34
CA ALA A 42 -9.45 -2.25 -4.47
C ALA A 42 -8.43 -2.77 -3.44
N SER A 43 -8.28 -4.09 -3.33
CA SER A 43 -7.23 -4.73 -2.51
C SER A 43 -6.01 -5.15 -3.33
N THR A 44 -6.02 -4.93 -4.65
CA THR A 44 -4.94 -5.31 -5.55
C THR A 44 -4.58 -4.19 -6.51
N ARG A 45 -3.31 -4.12 -6.89
CA ARG A 45 -2.81 -3.20 -7.93
C ARG A 45 -1.62 -3.82 -8.65
N THR A 46 -1.64 -3.79 -9.97
CA THR A 46 -0.47 -4.15 -10.78
C THR A 46 0.62 -3.10 -10.61
N ALA A 47 1.86 -3.53 -10.38
CA ALA A 47 2.99 -2.61 -10.42
C ALA A 47 3.14 -2.00 -11.81
N PHE A 48 3.56 -0.74 -11.86
CA PHE A 48 3.98 -0.08 -13.09
C PHE A 48 5.38 0.50 -12.86
N HIS A 49 6.29 0.24 -13.80
CA HIS A 49 7.71 0.52 -13.64
C HIS A 49 8.31 0.00 -12.32
N GLY A 50 7.87 -1.18 -11.88
CA GLY A 50 8.30 -1.80 -10.63
C GLY A 50 7.73 -1.18 -9.35
N LYS A 51 6.76 -0.25 -9.44
CA LYS A 51 6.19 0.43 -8.28
C LYS A 51 4.66 0.35 -8.25
N ALA A 52 4.13 0.33 -7.04
CA ALA A 52 2.73 0.53 -6.72
C ALA A 52 2.65 1.25 -5.37
N LEU A 53 1.57 1.98 -5.16
CA LEU A 53 1.30 2.79 -3.98
C LEU A 53 0.04 2.27 -3.28
N ALA A 54 0.09 2.21 -1.95
CA ALA A 54 -1.07 2.01 -1.11
C ALA A 54 -1.22 3.20 -0.17
N ILE A 55 -2.39 3.83 -0.19
CA ILE A 55 -2.77 4.90 0.72
C ILE A 55 -3.66 4.28 1.79
N VAL A 56 -3.29 4.47 3.06
CA VAL A 56 -3.99 3.88 4.21
C VAL A 56 -4.56 4.95 5.12
N ARG A 57 -5.71 4.67 5.73
CA ARG A 57 -6.30 5.50 6.78
C ARG A 57 -6.03 4.86 8.14
N ALA A 58 -5.54 5.67 9.07
CA ALA A 58 -5.51 5.29 10.46
C ALA A 58 -6.94 5.14 11.00
N GLY A 59 -7.14 4.21 11.93
CA GLY A 59 -8.37 4.15 12.72
C GLY A 59 -8.43 5.29 13.76
N THR A 60 -9.52 5.33 14.53
CA THR A 60 -9.72 6.33 15.60
C THR A 60 -9.04 5.96 16.92
N ARG A 61 -8.57 4.71 17.05
CA ARG A 61 -7.85 4.24 18.24
C ARG A 61 -6.34 4.36 18.01
N PRO A 62 -5.58 4.84 19.00
CA PRO A 62 -4.12 4.77 18.94
C PRO A 62 -3.67 3.31 18.86
N GLY A 63 -2.55 3.07 18.18
CA GLY A 63 -2.02 1.72 18.00
C GLY A 63 -1.17 1.57 16.75
N ALA A 64 -0.77 0.34 16.45
CA ALA A 64 0.01 0.02 15.25
C ALA A 64 -0.93 -0.30 14.08
N LEU A 65 -0.68 0.36 12.94
CA LEU A 65 -1.22 -0.01 11.64
C LEU A 65 -0.15 -0.80 10.89
N ARG A 66 -0.48 -1.99 10.40
CA ARG A 66 0.42 -2.83 9.60
C ARG A 66 -0.12 -3.00 8.20
N VAL A 67 0.73 -2.76 7.21
CA VAL A 67 0.46 -3.02 5.79
C VAL A 67 1.30 -4.20 5.34
N SER A 68 0.68 -5.15 4.65
CA SER A 68 1.37 -6.29 4.02
C SER A 68 1.13 -6.27 2.52
N ALA A 69 2.19 -6.39 1.72
CA ALA A 69 2.14 -6.43 0.26
C ALA A 69 2.65 -7.79 -0.24
N ARG A 70 1.78 -8.52 -0.93
CA ARG A 70 2.04 -9.89 -1.41
C ARG A 70 1.94 -9.95 -2.93
N ALA A 71 2.87 -10.66 -3.56
CA ALA A 71 2.83 -10.94 -4.99
C ALA A 71 3.31 -12.38 -5.23
N HIS A 72 2.76 -13.05 -6.23
CA HIS A 72 3.12 -14.42 -6.56
C HIS A 72 4.63 -14.53 -6.86
N GLY A 73 5.30 -15.51 -6.26
CA GLY A 73 6.74 -15.76 -6.46
C GLY A 73 7.68 -14.79 -5.76
N LEU A 74 7.18 -13.79 -5.03
CA LEU A 74 8.00 -12.82 -4.29
C LEU A 74 7.82 -12.94 -2.78
N ARG A 75 8.86 -12.54 -2.04
CA ARG A 75 8.78 -12.39 -0.58
C ARG A 75 7.79 -11.29 -0.22
N THR A 76 7.03 -11.49 0.85
CA THR A 76 6.07 -10.48 1.34
C THR A 76 6.80 -9.28 1.94
N GLY A 77 6.43 -8.07 1.51
CA GLY A 77 6.86 -6.83 2.15
C GLY A 77 5.89 -6.43 3.25
N THR A 78 6.40 -5.89 4.37
CA THR A 78 5.54 -5.33 5.43
C THR A 78 6.05 -3.98 5.87
N ALA A 79 5.13 -3.11 6.26
CA ALA A 79 5.43 -1.82 6.87
C ALA A 79 4.49 -1.59 8.06
N THR A 80 5.00 -0.96 9.12
CA THR A 80 4.21 -0.63 10.31
C THR A 80 4.31 0.85 10.61
N VAL A 81 3.17 1.49 10.89
CA VAL A 81 3.07 2.90 11.26
C VAL A 81 2.37 3.00 12.60
N GLY A 82 2.92 3.77 13.54
CA GLY A 82 2.28 4.05 14.83
C GLY A 82 1.30 5.21 14.71
N ALA A 83 0.02 4.95 14.98
CA ALA A 83 -1.01 5.97 15.08
C ALA A 83 -1.14 6.43 16.55
N ARG A 84 -1.10 7.75 16.76
CA ARG A 84 -1.34 8.37 18.07
C ARG A 84 -2.67 9.11 18.05
N ARG A 85 -3.29 9.25 19.23
CA ARG A 85 -4.49 10.07 19.39
C ARG A 85 -4.11 11.53 19.09
N ALA A 86 -4.90 12.18 18.23
CA ALA A 86 -4.82 13.63 18.07
C ALA A 86 -5.40 14.32 19.32
N PRO A 87 -4.76 15.38 19.84
CA PRO A 87 -5.30 16.14 20.98
C PRO A 87 -6.71 16.67 20.71
N ASP A 88 -6.93 17.17 19.49
CA ASP A 88 -8.21 17.70 19.03
C ASP A 88 -8.79 16.82 17.90
N PRO A 89 -10.11 16.57 17.88
CA PRO A 89 -10.74 15.92 16.75
C PRO A 89 -10.62 16.80 15.50
N ALA A 90 -10.34 16.19 14.35
CA ALA A 90 -10.34 16.92 13.09
C ALA A 90 -11.75 17.50 12.84
N THR A 91 -11.84 18.82 12.68
CA THR A 91 -13.09 19.55 12.47
C THR A 91 -13.42 19.78 11.00
N THR A 92 -12.70 19.14 10.08
CA THR A 92 -12.96 19.25 8.65
C THR A 92 -14.30 18.56 8.34
N PRO A 93 -15.27 19.27 7.73
CA PRO A 93 -16.57 18.72 7.37
C PRO A 93 -16.50 17.62 6.30
#